data_AF-A0A819NZT0-F1
#
_entry.id   AF-A0A819NZT0-F1
#
_cell.length_a   1.000
_cell.length_b   1.000
_cell.length_c   1.000
_cell.angle_alpha   90.00
_cell.angle_beta   90.00
_cell.angle_gamma   90.00
#
_symmetry.space_group_name_H-M   'P 1'
#
loop_
_entity.id
_entity.type
_entity.pdbx_description
1 polymer ?
#
loop_
_entity_poly.entity_id
_entity_poly.type
_entity_poly.pdbx_seq_one_letter_code
_entity_poly.pdbx_strand_id
1 'polypeptide(L)' 'SGHIEKCGLLIRDTSQIKTTSVGYKLEQSDVDTLVNAFNQPTILRKKGLYFNEVYYTCIRADNESIYAKE' A
#
# COMPACT_ATOMS: atom_id res chain seq x y z
N SER A 1 15.35 -15.13 0.05
CA SER A 1 14.09 -14.36 -0.03
C SER A 1 13.73 -14.13 -1.50
N GLY A 2 13.19 -15.14 -2.20
CA GLY A 2 12.81 -15.06 -3.62
C GLY A 2 11.30 -14.90 -3.86
N HIS A 3 10.55 -14.46 -2.83
CA HIS A 3 9.08 -14.44 -2.85
C HIS A 3 8.49 -13.04 -3.07
N ILE A 4 9.31 -11.98 -3.03
CA ILE A 4 8.87 -10.59 -3.16
C ILE A 4 9.56 -10.00 -4.38
N GLU A 5 8.76 -9.56 -5.35
CA GLU A 5 9.25 -8.99 -6.60
C GLU A 5 9.64 -7.51 -6.42
N LYS A 6 8.83 -6.74 -5.69
CA LYS A 6 8.97 -5.29 -5.51
C LYS A 6 8.70 -4.89 -4.06
N CYS A 7 9.46 -3.92 -3.55
CA CYS A 7 9.24 -3.40 -2.20
C CYS A 7 9.60 -1.90 -2.10
N GLY A 8 9.01 -1.22 -1.12
CA GLY A 8 9.28 0.18 -0.83
C GLY A 8 9.15 0.47 0.66
N LEU A 9 9.85 1.52 1.11
CA LEU A 9 9.76 2.05 2.46
C LEU A 9 9.30 3.51 2.39
N LEU A 10 8.32 3.85 3.21
CA LEU A 10 7.73 5.19 3.30
C LEU A 10 7.63 5.65 4.76
N ILE A 11 7.59 6.97 4.97
CA ILE A 11 7.19 7.57 6.24
C ILE A 11 5.69 7.83 6.16
N ARG A 12 4.93 7.18 7.05
CA ARG A 12 3.48 7.30 7.12
C ARG A 12 3.00 8.72 7.42
N ASP A 13 3.62 9.39 8.39
CA ASP A 13 3.18 10.72 8.85
C ASP A 13 3.36 11.83 7.82
N THR A 14 4.34 11.68 6.92
CA THR A 14 4.68 12.68 5.90
C THR A 14 4.36 12.22 4.48
N SER A 15 3.79 11.03 4.33
CA SER A 15 3.59 10.35 3.03
C SER A 15 4.86 10.34 2.16
N GLN A 16 6.06 10.33 2.75
CA GLN A 16 7.31 10.45 1.99
C GLN A 16 7.89 9.07 1.65
N ILE A 17 8.20 8.83 0.38
CA ILE A 17 8.99 7.66 -0.05
C ILE A 17 10.44 7.83 0.42
N LYS A 18 10.97 6.85 1.16
CA LYS A 18 12.38 6.81 1.55
C LYS A 18 13.25 6.06 0.56
N THR A 19 12.78 4.91 0.11
CA THR A 19 13.50 4.09 -0.86
C THR A 19 12.56 3.06 -1.48
N THR A 20 12.93 2.56 -2.66
CA THR A 20 12.26 1.46 -3.35
C THR A 20 13.27 0.47 -3.90
N SER A 21 12.85 -0.76 -4.17
CA SER A 21 13.62 -1.73 -4.94
C SER A 21 13.91 -1.19 -6.35
N VAL A 22 15.04 -1.60 -6.93
CA VAL A 22 15.48 -1.14 -8.26
C VAL A 22 14.37 -1.32 -9.30
N GLY A 23 14.09 -0.26 -10.06
CA GLY A 23 13.07 -0.26 -11.11
C GLY A 23 11.63 -0.12 -10.62
N TYR A 24 11.38 -0.15 -9.30
CA TYR A 24 10.07 0.11 -8.74
C TYR A 24 9.87 1.61 -8.47
N LYS A 25 8.93 2.21 -9.18
CA LYS A 25 8.53 3.60 -9.01
C LYS A 25 7.15 3.62 -8.35
N LEU A 26 7.04 4.41 -7.29
CA LEU A 26 5.78 4.67 -6.61
C LEU A 26 5.39 6.11 -6.90
N GLU A 27 4.17 6.30 -7.37
CA GLU A 27 3.61 7.64 -7.52
C GLU A 27 3.14 8.16 -6.15
N GLN A 28 3.19 9.48 -5.95
CA GLN A 28 2.78 10.08 -4.68
C GLN A 28 1.30 9.78 -4.37
N SER A 29 0.45 9.70 -5.39
CA SER A 29 -0.96 9.33 -5.25
C SER A 29 -1.16 7.91 -4.70
N ASP A 30 -0.30 6.97 -5.08
CA ASP A 30 -0.34 5.60 -4.56
C ASP A 30 0.09 5.57 -3.10
N VAL A 31 1.10 6.36 -2.74
CA VAL A 31 1.56 6.51 -1.35
C VAL A 31 0.45 7.11 -0.47
N ASP A 32 -0.18 8.18 -0.93
CA ASP A 32 -1.29 8.80 -0.21
C ASP A 32 -2.47 7.84 -0.04
N THR A 33 -2.72 7.01 -1.06
CA THR A 33 -3.73 5.95 -1.00
C THR A 33 -3.39 4.90 0.07
N LEU A 34 -2.14 4.44 0.13
CA LEU A 34 -1.66 3.53 1.17
C LEU A 34 -1.78 4.13 2.58
N VAL A 35 -1.34 5.37 2.77
CA VAL A 35 -1.41 6.06 4.07
C VAL A 35 -2.87 6.21 4.53
N ASN A 36 -3.76 6.62 3.62
CA ASN A 36 -5.19 6.73 3.90
C ASN A 36 -5.84 5.38 4.23
N ALA A 37 -5.38 4.29 3.61
CA ALA A 37 -5.89 2.95 3.85
C ALA A 37 -5.71 2.52 5.32
N PHE A 38 -4.59 2.88 5.95
CA PHE A 38 -4.36 2.62 7.38
C PHE A 38 -5.24 3.47 8.31
N ASN A 39 -5.73 4.62 7.84
CA ASN A 39 -6.63 5.48 8.62
C ASN A 39 -8.11 5.07 8.46
N GLN A 40 -8.42 4.26 7.45
CA GLN A 40 -9.80 3.88 7.10
C GLN A 40 -9.95 2.35 6.88
N PRO A 41 -9.52 1.49 7.82
CA PRO A 41 -9.49 0.04 7.61
C PRO A 41 -10.89 -0.55 7.35
N THR A 42 -11.96 0.02 7.90
CA THR A 42 -13.34 -0.44 7.64
C THR A 42 -13.77 -0.20 6.20
N ILE A 43 -13.36 0.90 5.58
CA ILE A 43 -13.67 1.20 4.18
C ILE A 43 -12.85 0.31 3.26
N LEU A 44 -11.55 0.17 3.57
CA LEU A 44 -10.64 -0.72 2.86
C LEU A 44 -11.16 -2.17 2.82
N ARG A 45 -11.65 -2.71 3.94
CA ARG A 45 -12.22 -4.07 3.99
C ARG A 45 -13.46 -4.24 3.10
N LYS A 46 -14.25 -3.17 2.90
CA LYS A 46 -15.49 -3.23 2.10
C LYS A 46 -15.25 -3.01 0.62
N LYS A 47 -14.34 -2.09 0.28
CA LYS A 47 -14.10 -1.68 -1.10
C LYS A 47 -12.90 -2.42 -1.67
N GLY A 48 -11.78 -2.46 -0.97
CA GLY A 48 -10.49 -2.88 -1.50
C GLY A 48 -9.56 -1.69 -1.67
N LEU A 49 -8.40 -1.94 -2.27
CA LEU A 49 -7.32 -0.98 -2.46
C LEU A 49 -7.05 -0.82 -3.95
N TYR A 50 -7.20 0.38 -4.50
CA TYR A 50 -6.66 0.68 -5.82
C TYR A 50 -5.24 1.23 -5.64
N PHE A 51 -4.24 0.53 -6.17
CA PHE A 51 -2.84 0.84 -5.96
C PHE A 51 -2.02 0.42 -7.17
N ASN A 52 -1.18 1.31 -7.68
CA ASN A 52 -0.31 1.05 -8.84
C ASN A 52 -1.12 0.47 -10.03
N GLU A 53 -2.23 1.14 -10.34
CA GLU A 53 -3.17 0.81 -11.43
C GLU A 53 -3.89 -0.56 -11.31
N VAL A 54 -3.75 -1.24 -10.17
CA VAL A 54 -4.39 -2.54 -9.92
C VAL A 54 -5.38 -2.42 -8.77
N TYR A 55 -6.51 -3.13 -8.88
CA TYR A 55 -7.49 -3.23 -7.81
C TYR A 55 -7.24 -4.49 -6.98
N TYR A 56 -6.93 -4.31 -5.70
CA TYR A 56 -6.71 -5.40 -4.76
C TYR A 56 -7.89 -5.57 -3.82
N THR A 57 -8.38 -6.80 -3.70
CA THR A 57 -9.34 -7.20 -2.68
C THR A 57 -8.65 -7.27 -1.31
N CYS A 58 -9.20 -6.59 -0.31
CA CYS A 58 -8.67 -6.62 1.04
C CYS A 58 -8.87 -8.00 1.68
N ILE A 59 -7.79 -8.60 2.16
CA ILE A 59 -7.80 -9.87 2.92
C ILE A 59 -7.74 -9.59 4.43
N ARG A 60 -6.92 -8.62 4.83
CA ARG A 60 -6.80 -8.15 6.22
C ARG A 60 -6.43 -6.67 6.23
N ALA A 61 -6.98 -5.96 7.19
CA ALA A 61 -6.62 -4.59 7.48
C ALA A 61 -6.74 -4.36 8.98
N ASP A 62 -5.74 -3.77 9.59
CA ASP A 62 -5.75 -3.23 10.95
C ASP A 62 -4.83 -1.99 11.00
N ASN A 63 -4.52 -1.48 12.19
CA ASN A 63 -3.75 -0.24 12.33
C ASN A 63 -2.28 -0.38 11.89
N GLU A 64 -1.77 -1.61 11.87
CA GLU A 64 -0.35 -1.93 11.65
C GLU A 64 -0.11 -2.73 10.38
N SER A 65 -1.13 -3.43 9.87
CA SER A 65 -0.99 -4.37 8.76
C SER A 65 -2.17 -4.36 7.81
N ILE A 66 -1.85 -4.26 6.53
CA ILE A 66 -2.79 -4.41 5.42
C ILE A 66 -2.25 -5.50 4.50
N TYR A 67 -3.11 -6.47 4.19
CA TYR A 67 -2.87 -7.52 3.20
C TYR A 67 -4.00 -7.49 2.19
N ALA A 68 -3.65 -7.43 0.91
CA ALA A 68 -4.60 -7.41 -0.18
C ALA A 68 -4.11 -8.31 -1.32
N LYS A 69 -5.04 -8.80 -2.13
CA LYS A 69 -4.78 -9.72 -3.23
C LYS A 69 -5.51 -9.23 -4.48
N GLU A 70 -4.83 -9.28 -5.62
CA GLU A 70 -5.42 -9.04 -6.94
C GLU A 70 -6.53 -10.08 -7.23
#